data_AF-V5F1W8-F1
#
_entry.id   AF-V5F1W8-F1
#
_cell.length_a   1.000
_cell.length_b   1.000
_cell.length_c   1.000
_cell.angle_alpha   90.00
_cell.angle_beta   90.00
_cell.angle_gamma   90.00
#
_symmetry.space_group_name_H-M   'P 1'
#
loop_
_entity.id
_entity.type
_entity.pdbx_description
1 polymer ?
#
loop_
_entity_poly.entity_id
_entity_poly.type
_entity_poly.pdbx_seq_one_letter_code
_entity_poly.pdbx_strand_id
1 'polypeptide(L)' 'MRASLVHDALYQLLRCEYLPATAKDAADKIFEQLCINDGVNEFTAHMYYLGLKLGGKPASDPRNQKPRLKAPWR' A
#
# COMPACT_ATOMS: atom_id res chain seq x y z
N MET A 1 -5.25 -12.40 3.98
CA MET A 1 -3.87 -11.83 4.04
C MET A 1 -3.27 -11.55 2.65
N ARG A 2 -3.88 -12.03 1.55
CA ARG A 2 -3.36 -11.80 0.18
C ARG A 2 -3.38 -10.32 -0.22
N ALA A 3 -4.41 -9.58 0.22
CA ALA A 3 -4.52 -8.15 -0.02
C ALA A 3 -3.29 -7.35 0.47
N SER A 4 -2.72 -7.71 1.63
CA SER A 4 -1.54 -7.04 2.20
C SER A 4 -0.31 -7.16 1.29
N LEU A 5 -0.08 -8.34 0.71
CA LEU A 5 1.05 -8.58 -0.18
C LEU A 5 0.92 -7.81 -1.49
N VAL A 6 -0.28 -7.77 -2.07
CA VAL A 6 -0.56 -6.98 -3.28
C VAL A 6 -0.39 -5.49 -2.99
N HIS A 7 -0.88 -5.00 -1.86
CA HIS A 7 -0.72 -3.62 -1.44
C HIS A 7 0.77 -3.24 -1.29
N ASP A 8 1.57 -4.06 -0.60
CA ASP A 8 2.99 -3.76 -0.41
C ASP A 8 3.76 -3.76 -1.74
N ALA A 9 3.45 -4.68 -2.66
CA ALA A 9 4.04 -4.68 -4.02
C ALA A 9 3.69 -3.41 -4.80
N LEU A 10 2.42 -2.97 -4.78
CA LEU A 10 1.99 -1.72 -5.43
C LEU A 10 2.65 -0.50 -4.79
N TYR A 11 2.78 -0.47 -3.46
CA TYR A 11 3.47 0.61 -2.76
C TYR A 11 4.97 0.65 -3.04
N GLN A 12 5.62 -0.50 -3.24
CA GLN A 12 7.02 -0.54 -3.68
C GLN A 12 7.18 0.07 -5.08
N LEU A 13 6.29 -0.25 -6.01
CA LEU A 13 6.29 0.36 -7.35
C LEU A 13 6.06 1.88 -7.31
N LEU A 14 5.16 2.36 -6.44
CA LEU A 14 4.94 3.79 -6.20
C LEU A 14 6.19 4.47 -5.62
N ARG A 15 6.83 3.85 -4.62
CA ARG A 15 8.06 4.40 -4.00
C ARG A 15 9.22 4.44 -4.98
N CYS A 16 9.36 3.42 -5.83
CA CYS A 16 10.37 3.37 -6.88
C CYS A 16 10.01 4.20 -8.12
N GLU A 17 8.91 4.98 -8.06
CA GLU A 17 8.47 5.89 -9.13
C GLU A 17 8.17 5.19 -10.47
N TYR A 18 7.96 3.87 -10.46
CA TYR A 18 7.49 3.09 -11.62
C TYR A 18 5.99 3.32 -11.89
N LEU A 19 5.27 3.81 -10.88
CA LEU A 19 3.86 4.22 -10.99
C LEU A 19 3.72 5.69 -10.55
N PRO A 20 2.86 6.47 -11.23
CA PRO A 20 2.59 7.84 -10.82
C PRO A 20 1.83 7.86 -9.48
N ALA A 21 2.00 8.90 -8.68
CA ALA A 21 1.31 9.06 -7.40
C ALA A 21 -0.24 9.02 -7.52
N THR A 22 -0.78 9.33 -8.70
CA THR A 22 -2.21 9.19 -9.03
C THR A 22 -2.70 7.74 -8.99
N ALA A 23 -1.81 6.77 -9.20
CA ALA A 23 -2.13 5.34 -9.11
C ALA A 23 -2.29 4.84 -7.67
N LYS A 24 -1.92 5.64 -6.65
CA LYS A 24 -2.11 5.30 -5.23
C LYS A 24 -3.58 5.04 -4.90
N ASP A 25 -4.48 5.91 -5.36
CA ASP A 25 -5.93 5.75 -5.12
C ASP A 25 -6.47 4.47 -5.78
N ALA A 26 -5.91 4.07 -6.93
CA ALA A 26 -6.25 2.80 -7.58
C ALA A 26 -5.73 1.60 -6.77
N ALA A 27 -4.50 1.67 -6.23
CA ALA A 27 -3.93 0.64 -5.38
C ALA A 27 -4.75 0.44 -4.08
N ASP A 28 -5.13 1.54 -3.43
CA ASP A 28 -5.95 1.51 -2.21
C ASP A 28 -7.34 0.88 -2.48
N LYS A 29 -7.94 1.14 -3.67
CA LYS A 29 -9.21 0.50 -4.09
C LYS A 29 -9.05 -0.99 -4.39
N ILE A 30 -7.96 -1.40 -5.03
CA ILE A 30 -7.69 -2.81 -5.30
C ILE A 30 -7.54 -3.57 -3.98
N PHE A 31 -6.90 -2.96 -2.97
CA PHE A 31 -6.80 -3.53 -1.63
C PHE A 31 -8.18 -3.74 -0.99
N GLU A 32 -9.06 -2.73 -1.04
CA GLU A 32 -10.44 -2.83 -0.53
C GLU A 32 -11.20 -3.98 -1.20
N GLN A 33 -11.16 -4.08 -2.54
CA GLN A 33 -11.82 -5.16 -3.28
C GLN A 33 -11.26 -6.54 -2.94
N LEU A 34 -9.94 -6.66 -2.78
CA LEU A 34 -9.31 -7.91 -2.38
C LEU A 34 -9.70 -8.31 -0.96
N CYS A 35 -9.84 -7.36 -0.04
CA CYS A 35 -10.34 -7.63 1.31
C CYS A 35 -11.78 -8.17 1.27
N ILE A 36 -12.67 -7.53 0.50
CA ILE A 36 -14.05 -7.99 0.34
C ILE A 36 -14.09 -9.40 -0.26
N ASN A 37 -13.30 -9.65 -1.30
CA ASN A 37 -13.21 -10.95 -1.95
C ASN A 37 -12.59 -12.04 -1.04
N ASP A 38 -11.69 -11.67 -0.14
CA ASP A 38 -11.12 -12.57 0.87
C ASP A 38 -12.11 -12.81 2.06
N GLY A 39 -13.33 -12.25 2.01
CA GLY A 39 -14.40 -12.49 3.00
C GLY A 39 -14.48 -11.46 4.13
N VAL A 40 -13.79 -10.32 4.01
CA VAL A 40 -13.92 -9.21 4.96
C VAL A 40 -15.22 -8.47 4.68
N ASN A 41 -15.99 -8.17 5.74
CA ASN A 41 -17.19 -7.36 5.63
C ASN A 41 -16.90 -6.02 4.93
N GLU A 42 -17.78 -5.59 4.03
CA GLU A 42 -17.62 -4.36 3.23
C GLU A 42 -17.37 -3.13 4.09
N PHE A 43 -18.07 -3.00 5.22
CA PHE A 43 -17.87 -1.90 6.16
C PHE A 43 -16.44 -1.86 6.73
N THR A 44 -15.90 -3.02 7.11
CA THR A 44 -14.55 -3.14 7.64
C THR A 44 -13.51 -2.88 6.55
N ALA A 45 -13.73 -3.38 5.33
CA ALA A 45 -12.86 -3.10 4.19
C ALA A 45 -12.82 -1.60 3.87
N HIS A 46 -13.97 -0.92 3.94
CA HIS A 46 -14.06 0.52 3.74
C HIS A 46 -13.35 1.31 4.83
N MET A 47 -13.44 0.87 6.08
CA MET A 47 -12.67 1.46 7.18
C MET A 47 -11.15 1.32 6.96
N TYR A 48 -10.69 0.20 6.40
CA TYR A 48 -9.28 0.05 6.02
C TYR A 48 -8.89 0.98 4.87
N TYR A 49 -9.74 1.12 3.84
CA TYR A 49 -9.53 2.09 2.75
C TYR A 49 -9.40 3.52 3.29
N LEU A 50 -10.29 3.93 4.20
CA LEU A 50 -10.22 5.24 4.86
C LEU A 50 -8.92 5.42 5.65
N GLY A 51 -8.50 4.39 6.39
CA GLY A 51 -7.23 4.38 7.12
C GLY A 51 -6.02 4.56 6.20
N LEU A 52 -5.99 3.85 5.07
CA LEU A 52 -4.93 3.98 4.05
C LEU A 52 -4.96 5.34 3.36
N LYS A 53 -6.14 5.90 3.10
CA LYS A 53 -6.28 7.22 2.47
C LYS A 53 -5.76 8.34 3.36
N LEU A 54 -6.04 8.25 4.67
CA LEU A 54 -5.60 9.21 5.68
C LEU A 54 -4.10 9.04 6.02
N GLY A 55 -3.63 7.81 6.19
CA GLY A 55 -2.26 7.50 6.62
C GLY A 55 -1.23 7.29 5.51
N GLY A 56 -1.66 7.08 4.26
CA GLY A 56 -0.79 6.69 3.16
C GLY A 56 0.04 7.83 2.56
N LYS A 57 -0.43 9.09 2.66
CA LYS A 57 0.27 10.28 2.11
C LYS A 57 1.75 10.39 2.54
N PRO A 58 2.12 10.26 3.82
CA PRO A 58 3.53 10.28 4.23
C PRO A 58 4.28 8.99 3.86
N ALA A 59 3.60 7.85 3.74
CA ALA A 59 4.24 6.55 3.49
C ALA A 59 4.53 6.26 2.01
N SER A 60 3.82 6.95 1.10
CA SER A 60 3.99 6.88 -0.34
C SER A 60 4.94 7.95 -0.90
N ASP A 61 5.37 8.90 -0.08
CA ASP A 61 6.28 9.97 -0.53
C ASP A 61 7.68 9.38 -0.81
N PRO A 62 8.23 9.54 -2.03
CA PRO A 62 9.60 9.11 -2.35
C PRO A 62 10.65 9.70 -1.40
N ARG A 63 10.37 10.90 -0.84
CA ARG A 63 11.23 11.58 0.14
C ARG A 63 11.29 10.86 1.49
N ASN A 64 10.35 9.97 1.78
CA ASN A 64 10.32 9.16 2.99
C ASN A 64 10.94 7.76 2.78
N GLN A 65 11.65 7.55 1.67
CA GLN A 65 12.44 6.33 1.48
C GLN A 65 13.51 6.21 2.57
N LYS A 66 13.36 5.22 3.44
CA LYS A 66 14.38 4.89 4.43
C LYS A 66 15.63 4.36 3.71
N PRO A 67 16.84 4.70 4.19
CA PRO A 67 18.07 4.17 3.61
C PRO A 67 18.07 2.65 3.67
N ARG A 68 18.35 2.00 2.54
CA ARG A 68 18.54 0.54 2.48
C ARG A 68 19.85 0.20 3.20
N LEU A 69 19.74 -0.29 4.42
CA LEU A 69 20.88 -0.81 5.18
C LEU A 69 21.21 -2.21 4.65
N LYS A 70 22.47 -2.44 4.29
CA LYS A 70 22.99 -3.79 4.07
C LYS A 70 23.26 -4.41 5.44
N ALA A 71 22.73 -5.61 5.66
CA ALA A 71 23.10 -6.38 6.84
C ALA A 71 24.62 -6.59 6.82
N PRO A 72 25.33 -6.39 7.95
CA PRO A 72 26.73 -6.77 8.03
C PRO A 72 26.80 -8.30 7.97
N TRP A 73 27.12 -8.84 6.81
CA TRP A 73 27.50 -10.24 6.67
C TRP A 73 28.88 -10.44 7.31
N ARG A 74 29.02 -11.55 8.01
CA ARG A 74 30.28 -12.10 8.51
C ARG A 74 30.66 -13.29 7.66
#